data_AF-A0A151QDB3-F1
#
_entry.id   AF-A0A151QDB3-F1
#
_cell.length_a   1.000
_cell.length_b   1.000
_cell.length_c   1.000
_cell.angle_alpha   90.00
_cell.angle_beta   90.00
_cell.angle_gamma   90.00
#
_symmetry.space_group_name_H-M   'P 1'
#
loop_
_entity.id
_entity.type
_entity.pdbx_description
1 polymer ?
#
loop_
_entity_poly.entity_id
_entity_poly.type
_entity_poly.pdbx_seq_one_letter_code
_entity_poly.pdbx_strand_id
1 'polypeptide(L)'
;MTGDEAFFHLWSTDLNWGYYDHPPMVGWWLWALSHAGNEPIVVRSLTLLLTTVIAWGVVLLARDLLPSEQEARAWLAGAVYLSMPVSWFAVFVTTDTPLIFFMGLAIYTYVKAIRAESGSAMFLAGCFLGLAFLSKYFAVLLGFAFGFHLLFQRQRFKYLFLLLAGVLPFAGVNIAYNLHNCWNNIMFNLVNRHEDAQLGWGTVLTYLGMMIYLITPWALWSLLKGSQVWLRQGALAFALLVPLALFLLISLEKTVGLHWVLGFLPIAFVLLALCTPGIWMKRYVGFNAVLSVPHLVLFGLLMHADVSVWPKKDFQEDVLFHRHMPAILDELDRGMPANGVLTTIAYSPAALMTYHYGKVVPVFGPGKYHARNDDTFVDWRDMDGKPIRIVAKAKPIDPELYQDYLTNVSVTTQTIAGVPFTIVDGSNFNYQRFRDVVLREAVDKYYQIPSILPVLDCPFARKYGFEKECRLQPQATGN
;
A
#
# COMPACT_ATOMS: atom_id res chain seq x y z
N MET A 1 -13.80 -1.20 -9.47
CA MET A 1 -12.98 -0.67 -8.36
C MET A 1 -12.89 -1.75 -7.29
N THR A 2 -11.72 -2.04 -6.72
CA THR A 2 -11.64 -2.88 -5.51
C THR A 2 -11.77 -2.03 -4.24
N GLY A 3 -11.98 -2.65 -3.09
CA GLY A 3 -12.00 -1.92 -1.81
C GLY A 3 -10.68 -1.19 -1.48
N ASP A 4 -9.53 -1.79 -1.80
CA ASP A 4 -8.21 -1.15 -1.57
C ASP A 4 -7.98 0.03 -2.52
N GLU A 5 -8.36 -0.11 -3.80
CA GLU A 5 -8.25 1.00 -4.76
C GLU A 5 -9.19 2.15 -4.37
N ALA A 6 -10.42 1.84 -3.93
CA ALA A 6 -11.34 2.83 -3.40
C ALA A 6 -10.76 3.51 -2.16
N PHE A 7 -10.10 2.76 -1.27
CA PHE A 7 -9.48 3.29 -0.06
C PHE A 7 -8.36 4.29 -0.38
N PHE A 8 -7.46 3.97 -1.32
CA PHE A 8 -6.46 4.93 -1.77
C PHE A 8 -7.06 6.10 -2.55
N HIS A 9 -8.16 5.87 -3.29
CA HIS A 9 -8.86 6.94 -3.99
C HIS A 9 -9.45 7.99 -3.04
N LEU A 10 -9.87 7.62 -1.82
CA LEU A 10 -10.31 8.60 -0.81
C LEU A 10 -9.27 9.68 -0.54
N TRP A 11 -7.98 9.33 -0.57
CA TRP A 11 -6.89 10.27 -0.37
C TRP A 11 -6.75 11.30 -1.48
N SER A 12 -7.35 11.05 -2.66
CA SER A 12 -7.44 12.06 -3.72
C SER A 12 -8.41 13.20 -3.38
N THR A 13 -9.30 12.99 -2.41
CA THR A 13 -10.31 13.97 -1.99
C THR A 13 -9.87 14.82 -0.79
N ASP A 14 -8.86 14.37 -0.05
CA ASP A 14 -8.25 15.08 1.08
C ASP A 14 -6.71 15.05 0.94
N LEU A 15 -6.17 15.96 0.12
CA LEU A 15 -4.74 16.01 -0.18
C LEU A 15 -3.93 16.39 1.06
N ASN A 16 -3.14 15.45 1.60
CA ASN A 16 -2.37 15.65 2.82
C ASN A 16 -0.88 15.27 2.67
N TRP A 17 -0.06 15.62 3.67
CA TRP A 17 1.39 15.33 3.72
C TRP A 17 1.72 13.92 4.23
N GLY A 18 0.69 13.16 4.58
CA GLY A 18 0.72 11.74 4.90
C GLY A 18 -0.70 11.25 5.16
N TYR A 19 -0.85 9.93 5.29
CA TYR A 19 -2.10 9.27 5.62
C TYR A 19 -1.89 8.31 6.80
N TYR A 20 -2.99 7.78 7.34
CA TYR A 20 -2.96 7.00 8.57
C TYR A 20 -1.97 5.84 8.52
N ASP A 21 -1.87 5.14 7.38
CA ASP A 21 -1.04 3.94 7.23
C ASP A 21 0.09 4.10 6.20
N HIS A 22 0.04 5.09 5.29
CA HIS A 22 1.08 5.35 4.29
C HIS A 22 1.54 6.81 4.20
N PRO A 23 2.79 7.04 3.76
CA PRO A 23 3.24 8.36 3.34
C PRO A 23 2.49 8.84 2.08
N PRO A 24 2.65 10.10 1.65
CA PRO A 24 1.62 10.78 0.87
C PRO A 24 1.60 10.50 -0.64
N MET A 25 2.65 9.87 -1.20
CA MET A 25 2.90 9.92 -2.66
C MET A 25 1.73 9.39 -3.51
N VAL A 26 1.12 8.27 -3.11
CA VAL A 26 0.00 7.71 -3.87
C VAL A 26 -1.22 8.64 -3.85
N GLY A 27 -1.49 9.30 -2.72
CA GLY A 27 -2.57 10.27 -2.60
C GLY A 27 -2.34 11.50 -3.47
N TRP A 28 -1.10 12.01 -3.52
CA TRP A 28 -0.72 13.11 -4.41
C TRP A 28 -0.94 12.77 -5.88
N TRP A 29 -0.60 11.55 -6.28
CA TRP A 29 -0.79 11.08 -7.65
C TRP A 29 -2.27 10.92 -8.00
N LEU A 30 -3.04 10.32 -7.09
CA LEU A 30 -4.47 10.13 -7.29
C LEU A 30 -5.23 11.45 -7.29
N TRP A 31 -4.82 12.42 -6.47
CA TRP A 31 -5.33 13.79 -6.52
C TRP A 31 -5.04 14.45 -7.87
N ALA A 32 -3.83 14.29 -8.43
CA ALA A 32 -3.55 14.83 -9.76
C ALA A 32 -4.41 14.17 -10.85
N LEU A 33 -4.61 12.85 -10.77
CA LEU A 33 -5.45 12.10 -11.72
C LEU A 33 -6.95 12.40 -11.57
N SER A 34 -7.44 12.68 -10.37
CA SER A 34 -8.87 12.95 -10.14
C SER A 34 -9.38 14.18 -10.90
N HIS A 35 -8.48 15.10 -11.27
CA HIS A 35 -8.78 16.24 -12.16
C HIS A 35 -9.13 15.80 -13.60
N ALA A 36 -8.66 14.64 -14.05
CA ALA A 36 -9.01 14.06 -15.35
C ALA A 36 -10.24 13.12 -15.26
N GLY A 37 -10.65 12.73 -14.05
CA GLY A 37 -11.82 11.90 -13.79
C GLY A 37 -11.56 10.85 -12.72
N ASN A 38 -12.64 10.36 -12.12
CA ASN A 38 -12.59 9.35 -11.05
C ASN A 38 -12.87 7.93 -11.56
N GLU A 39 -13.06 7.76 -12.88
CA GLU A 39 -13.33 6.46 -13.48
C GLU A 39 -12.16 5.49 -13.28
N PRO A 40 -12.41 4.18 -13.08
CA PRO A 40 -11.35 3.20 -12.80
C PRO A 40 -10.22 3.21 -13.85
N ILE A 41 -10.53 3.48 -15.12
CA ILE A 41 -9.52 3.56 -16.18
C ILE A 41 -8.56 4.74 -16.00
N VAL A 42 -9.06 5.89 -15.52
CA VAL A 42 -8.25 7.09 -15.26
C VAL A 42 -7.35 6.84 -14.06
N VAL A 43 -7.93 6.34 -12.96
CA VAL A 43 -7.21 6.05 -11.71
C VAL A 43 -6.09 5.02 -11.94
N ARG A 44 -6.30 4.02 -12.82
CA ARG A 44 -5.32 2.98 -13.14
C ARG A 44 -4.32 3.36 -14.24
N SER A 45 -4.58 4.41 -15.02
CA SER A 45 -3.78 4.78 -16.20
C SER A 45 -2.31 5.01 -15.86
N LEU A 46 -2.04 5.71 -14.77
CA LEU A 46 -0.68 6.00 -14.32
C LEU A 46 0.07 4.73 -13.90
N THR A 47 -0.61 3.79 -13.24
CA THR A 47 -0.02 2.53 -12.82
C THR A 47 0.44 1.69 -14.03
N LEU A 48 -0.40 1.63 -15.06
CA LEU A 48 -0.10 0.95 -16.32
C LEU A 48 1.08 1.62 -17.05
N LEU A 49 1.06 2.95 -17.14
CA LEU A 49 2.14 3.72 -17.75
C LEU A 49 3.46 3.48 -17.03
N LEU A 50 3.47 3.59 -15.70
CA LEU A 50 4.69 3.46 -14.89
C LEU A 50 5.29 2.07 -14.92
N THR A 51 4.46 1.03 -15.01
CA THR A 51 4.97 -0.34 -15.20
C THR A 51 5.82 -0.44 -16.47
N THR A 52 5.37 0.20 -17.55
CA THR A 52 6.11 0.29 -18.82
C THR A 52 7.38 1.14 -18.66
N VAL A 53 7.29 2.27 -17.95
CA VAL A 53 8.45 3.14 -17.68
C VAL A 53 9.51 2.43 -16.82
N ILE A 54 9.11 1.65 -15.81
CA ILE A 54 10.02 0.85 -14.97
C ILE A 54 10.74 -0.19 -15.84
N ALA A 55 10.02 -0.90 -16.70
CA ALA A 55 10.62 -1.83 -17.65
C ALA A 55 11.61 -1.14 -18.60
N TRP A 56 11.27 0.07 -19.06
CA TRP A 56 12.19 0.88 -19.85
C TRP A 56 13.42 1.31 -19.05
N GLY A 57 13.27 1.62 -17.76
CA GLY A 57 14.38 1.86 -16.84
C GLY A 57 15.33 0.66 -16.72
N VAL A 58 14.81 -0.57 -16.70
CA VAL A 58 15.61 -1.81 -16.79
C VAL A 58 16.44 -1.83 -18.08
N VAL A 59 15.82 -1.50 -19.22
CA VAL A 59 16.52 -1.41 -20.52
C VAL A 59 17.62 -0.36 -20.46
N LEU A 60 17.32 0.86 -20.02
CA LEU A 60 18.29 1.96 -19.98
C LEU A 60 19.50 1.61 -19.10
N LEU A 61 19.27 1.07 -17.90
CA LEU A 61 20.36 0.70 -17.01
C LEU A 61 21.21 -0.46 -17.57
N ALA A 62 20.57 -1.47 -18.16
CA ALA A 62 21.27 -2.58 -18.79
C ALA A 62 22.08 -2.13 -20.00
N ARG A 63 21.58 -1.19 -20.83
CA ARG A 63 22.33 -0.60 -21.95
C ARG A 63 23.58 0.13 -21.49
N ASP A 64 23.49 0.90 -20.40
CA ASP A 64 24.64 1.61 -19.84
C ASP A 64 25.74 0.65 -19.34
N LEU A 65 25.38 -0.59 -18.97
CA LEU A 65 26.27 -1.60 -18.41
C LEU A 65 26.79 -2.62 -19.43
N LEU A 66 26.09 -2.80 -20.55
CA LEU A 66 26.45 -3.73 -21.61
C LEU A 66 27.31 -3.05 -22.69
N PRO A 67 28.19 -3.80 -23.36
CA PRO A 67 28.79 -3.36 -24.62
C PRO A 67 27.70 -3.09 -25.68
N SER A 68 27.95 -2.12 -26.57
CA SER A 68 26.99 -1.69 -27.60
C SER A 68 26.53 -2.84 -28.49
N GLU A 69 27.37 -3.84 -28.78
CA GLU A 69 27.00 -5.00 -29.61
C GLU A 69 25.98 -5.92 -28.91
N GLN A 70 25.82 -5.78 -27.60
CA GLN A 70 24.93 -6.59 -26.77
C GLN A 70 23.67 -5.84 -26.35
N GLU A 71 23.39 -4.65 -26.92
CA GLU A 71 22.22 -3.82 -26.60
C GLU A 71 20.90 -4.61 -26.67
N ALA A 72 20.76 -5.55 -27.60
CA ALA A 72 19.55 -6.38 -27.72
C ALA A 72 19.20 -7.13 -26.41
N ARG A 73 20.19 -7.47 -25.57
CA ARG A 73 19.95 -8.11 -24.27
C ARG A 73 19.26 -7.18 -23.28
N ALA A 74 19.55 -5.88 -23.34
CA ALA A 74 18.87 -4.91 -22.48
C ALA A 74 17.38 -4.82 -22.80
N TRP A 75 17.02 -4.73 -24.08
CA TRP A 75 15.61 -4.76 -24.52
C TRP A 75 14.91 -6.05 -24.14
N LEU A 76 15.60 -7.19 -24.27
CA LEU A 76 15.07 -8.47 -23.84
C LEU A 76 14.89 -8.54 -22.32
N ALA A 77 15.73 -7.89 -21.51
CA ALA A 77 15.53 -7.84 -20.06
C ALA A 77 14.23 -7.10 -19.69
N GLY A 78 13.97 -5.96 -20.34
CA GLY A 78 12.70 -5.25 -20.19
C GLY A 78 11.50 -6.11 -20.61
N ALA A 79 11.62 -6.83 -21.73
CA ALA A 79 10.56 -7.75 -22.19
C ALA A 79 10.34 -8.95 -21.24
N VAL A 80 11.41 -9.53 -20.70
CA VAL A 80 11.31 -10.61 -19.70
C VAL A 80 10.64 -10.09 -18.43
N TYR A 81 10.99 -8.89 -17.96
CA TYR A 81 10.34 -8.26 -16.80
C TYR A 81 8.85 -8.02 -17.05
N LEU A 82 8.46 -7.41 -18.18
CA LEU A 82 7.06 -7.15 -18.49
C LEU A 82 6.23 -8.42 -18.68
N SER A 83 6.85 -9.51 -19.13
CA SER A 83 6.15 -10.78 -19.36
C SER A 83 5.98 -11.63 -18.10
N MET A 84 6.53 -11.23 -16.95
CA MET A 84 6.37 -11.97 -15.69
C MET A 84 4.87 -12.17 -15.34
N PRO A 85 4.49 -13.30 -14.73
CA PRO A 85 3.10 -13.53 -14.34
C PRO A 85 2.52 -12.46 -13.42
N VAL A 86 3.36 -11.85 -12.58
CA VAL A 86 2.93 -10.81 -11.65
C VAL A 86 2.64 -9.47 -12.32
N SER A 87 3.15 -9.22 -13.53
CA SER A 87 3.02 -7.93 -14.21
C SER A 87 1.58 -7.57 -14.55
N TRP A 88 0.67 -8.55 -14.66
CA TRP A 88 -0.76 -8.29 -14.83
C TRP A 88 -1.41 -7.61 -13.63
N PHE A 89 -0.89 -7.84 -12.42
CA PHE A 89 -1.40 -7.20 -11.19
C PHE A 89 -1.03 -5.72 -11.12
N ALA A 90 -0.12 -5.24 -11.97
CA ALA A 90 0.24 -3.83 -12.05
C ALA A 90 -0.87 -2.96 -12.67
N VAL A 91 -2.05 -3.52 -12.96
CA VAL A 91 -3.27 -2.77 -13.25
C VAL A 91 -3.91 -2.18 -11.98
N PHE A 92 -3.66 -2.77 -10.80
CA PHE A 92 -4.26 -2.32 -9.55
C PHE A 92 -3.50 -1.14 -8.98
N VAL A 93 -4.23 -0.15 -8.48
CA VAL A 93 -3.64 1.00 -7.79
C VAL A 93 -3.21 0.57 -6.39
N THR A 94 -1.90 0.63 -6.13
CA THR A 94 -1.31 0.39 -4.81
C THR A 94 -0.20 1.40 -4.53
N THR A 95 0.24 1.46 -3.28
CA THR A 95 1.41 2.25 -2.85
C THR A 95 2.73 1.73 -3.43
N ASP A 96 2.75 0.52 -4.00
CA ASP A 96 3.97 -0.10 -4.52
C ASP A 96 4.43 0.52 -5.84
N THR A 97 3.50 1.00 -6.67
CA THR A 97 3.87 1.56 -7.98
C THR A 97 4.74 2.81 -7.89
N PRO A 98 4.36 3.86 -7.11
CA PRO A 98 5.26 4.99 -6.87
C PRO A 98 6.57 4.56 -6.21
N LEU A 99 6.51 3.62 -5.26
CA LEU A 99 7.70 3.07 -4.62
C LEU A 99 8.68 2.48 -5.65
N ILE A 100 8.23 1.54 -6.50
CA ILE A 100 9.07 0.85 -7.47
C ILE A 100 9.65 1.85 -8.48
N PHE A 101 8.85 2.81 -8.93
CA PHE A 101 9.30 3.85 -9.86
C PHE A 101 10.44 4.69 -9.27
N PHE A 102 10.26 5.28 -8.08
CA PHE A 102 11.29 6.10 -7.44
C PHE A 102 12.49 5.29 -6.98
N MET A 103 12.31 4.03 -6.55
CA MET A 103 13.43 3.11 -6.33
C MET A 103 14.23 2.89 -7.61
N GLY A 104 13.58 2.68 -8.76
CA GLY A 104 14.24 2.55 -10.05
C GLY A 104 15.08 3.78 -10.42
N LEU A 105 14.53 4.99 -10.24
CA LEU A 105 15.27 6.24 -10.44
C LEU A 105 16.46 6.38 -9.47
N ALA A 106 16.27 6.03 -8.20
CA ALA A 106 17.32 6.04 -7.19
C ALA A 106 18.44 5.06 -7.56
N ILE A 107 18.12 3.84 -7.97
CA ILE A 107 19.10 2.83 -8.40
C ILE A 107 19.85 3.29 -9.64
N TYR A 108 19.13 3.80 -10.65
CA TYR A 108 19.73 4.27 -11.91
C TYR A 108 20.75 5.39 -11.66
N THR A 109 20.35 6.42 -10.91
CA THR A 109 21.21 7.55 -10.57
C THR A 109 22.34 7.17 -9.61
N TYR A 110 22.10 6.27 -8.65
CA TYR A 110 23.13 5.76 -7.75
C TYR A 110 24.22 5.02 -8.52
N VAL A 111 23.86 4.13 -9.45
CA VAL A 111 24.84 3.42 -10.29
C VAL A 111 25.66 4.39 -11.13
N LYS A 112 25.01 5.41 -11.72
CA LYS A 112 25.72 6.47 -12.45
C LYS A 112 26.66 7.27 -11.54
N ALA A 113 26.21 7.62 -10.34
CA ALA A 113 27.01 8.35 -9.35
C ALA A 113 28.27 7.57 -8.96
N ILE A 114 28.14 6.27 -8.76
CA ILE A 114 29.26 5.37 -8.44
C ILE A 114 30.26 5.24 -9.59
N ARG A 115 29.78 5.14 -10.83
CA ARG A 115 30.65 4.97 -12.02
C ARG A 115 31.36 6.26 -12.42
N ALA A 116 30.68 7.40 -12.30
CA ALA A 116 31.22 8.71 -12.66
C ALA A 116 31.88 9.44 -11.48
N GLU A 117 31.86 8.84 -10.28
CA GLU A 117 32.29 9.48 -9.03
C GLU A 117 31.67 10.88 -8.82
N SER A 118 30.36 10.97 -9.10
CA SER A 118 29.63 12.23 -9.12
C SER A 118 28.86 12.45 -7.82
N GLY A 119 29.23 13.50 -7.08
CA GLY A 119 28.53 13.90 -5.85
C GLY A 119 27.13 14.44 -6.10
N SER A 120 26.90 15.17 -7.20
CA SER A 120 25.57 15.68 -7.55
C SER A 120 24.61 14.55 -7.92
N ALA A 121 25.07 13.55 -8.68
CA ALA A 121 24.29 12.36 -8.97
C ALA A 121 23.99 11.53 -7.70
N MET A 122 24.92 11.50 -6.74
CA MET A 122 24.68 10.84 -5.44
C MET A 122 23.62 11.56 -4.62
N PHE A 123 23.67 12.90 -4.55
CA PHE A 123 22.63 13.69 -3.90
C PHE A 123 21.27 13.45 -4.56
N LEU A 124 21.22 13.46 -5.90
CA LEU A 124 19.99 13.17 -6.65
C LEU A 124 19.46 11.74 -6.40
N ALA A 125 20.34 10.75 -6.29
CA ALA A 125 19.95 9.40 -5.88
C ALA A 125 19.33 9.38 -4.48
N GLY A 126 19.86 10.19 -3.56
CA GLY A 126 19.28 10.43 -2.24
C GLY A 126 17.88 11.05 -2.33
N CYS A 127 17.68 12.03 -3.20
CA CYS A 127 16.37 12.64 -3.41
C CYS A 127 15.34 11.63 -3.94
N PHE A 128 15.70 10.82 -4.93
CA PHE A 128 14.81 9.77 -5.42
C PHE A 128 14.53 8.69 -4.38
N LEU A 129 15.52 8.33 -3.56
CA LEU A 129 15.31 7.44 -2.42
C LEU A 129 14.35 8.05 -1.38
N GLY A 130 14.44 9.36 -1.13
CA GLY A 130 13.50 10.09 -0.29
C GLY A 130 12.07 10.11 -0.85
N LEU A 131 11.91 10.28 -2.17
CA LEU A 131 10.61 10.16 -2.84
C LEU A 131 10.04 8.74 -2.77
N ALA A 132 10.89 7.72 -2.91
CA ALA A 132 10.51 6.33 -2.68
C ALA A 132 10.05 6.10 -1.23
N PHE A 133 10.74 6.71 -0.26
CA PHE A 133 10.34 6.68 1.14
C PHE A 133 8.97 7.35 1.39
N LEU A 134 8.68 8.48 0.72
CA LEU A 134 7.36 9.10 0.71
C LEU A 134 6.29 8.29 -0.04
N SER A 135 6.65 7.17 -0.65
CA SER A 135 5.70 6.22 -1.23
C SER A 135 5.40 5.10 -0.24
N LYS A 136 6.44 4.47 0.32
CA LYS A 136 6.33 3.35 1.26
C LYS A 136 7.64 3.10 1.99
N TYR A 137 7.57 2.67 3.25
CA TYR A 137 8.75 2.47 4.10
C TYR A 137 9.71 1.36 3.67
N PHE A 138 9.30 0.45 2.78
CA PHE A 138 10.24 -0.54 2.22
C PHE A 138 11.42 0.09 1.48
N ALA A 139 11.33 1.35 1.04
CA ALA A 139 12.47 2.10 0.50
C ALA A 139 13.66 2.18 1.47
N VAL A 140 13.44 2.09 2.79
CA VAL A 140 14.52 2.09 3.79
C VAL A 140 15.50 0.93 3.58
N LEU A 141 15.02 -0.23 3.11
CA LEU A 141 15.86 -1.38 2.82
C LEU A 141 16.82 -1.11 1.65
N LEU A 142 16.37 -0.35 0.65
CA LEU A 142 17.25 0.14 -0.42
C LEU A 142 18.28 1.14 0.12
N GLY A 143 17.86 2.00 1.05
CA GLY A 143 18.77 2.90 1.78
C GLY A 143 19.86 2.15 2.53
N PHE A 144 19.52 1.08 3.25
CA PHE A 144 20.51 0.21 3.90
C PHE A 144 21.44 -0.46 2.89
N ALA A 145 20.92 -0.90 1.75
CA ALA A 145 21.75 -1.48 0.70
C ALA A 145 22.79 -0.48 0.15
N PHE A 146 22.38 0.74 -0.17
CA PHE A 146 23.29 1.81 -0.60
C PHE A 146 24.27 2.19 0.51
N GLY A 147 23.80 2.28 1.75
CA GLY A 147 24.62 2.56 2.93
C GLY A 147 25.71 1.51 3.12
N PHE A 148 25.37 0.23 3.18
CA PHE A 148 26.35 -0.86 3.32
C PHE A 148 27.33 -0.90 2.16
N HIS A 149 26.88 -0.71 0.91
CA HIS A 149 27.78 -0.66 -0.24
C HIS A 149 28.82 0.47 -0.12
N LEU A 150 28.42 1.67 0.35
CA LEU A 150 29.33 2.79 0.57
C LEU A 150 30.24 2.58 1.78
N LEU A 151 29.72 2.00 2.87
CA LEU A 151 30.49 1.72 4.10
C LEU A 151 31.63 0.73 3.86
N PHE A 152 31.40 -0.30 3.04
CA PHE A 152 32.44 -1.26 2.67
C PHE A 152 33.45 -0.72 1.64
N GLN A 153 33.23 0.47 1.07
CA GLN A 153 34.15 1.15 0.18
C GLN A 153 34.66 2.43 0.83
N ARG A 154 35.65 2.32 1.74
CA ARG A 154 36.15 3.44 2.57
C ARG A 154 36.41 4.74 1.82
N GLN A 155 36.94 4.69 0.60
CA GLN A 155 37.22 5.87 -0.23
C GLN A 155 35.96 6.65 -0.65
N ARG A 156 34.79 6.00 -0.58
CA ARG A 156 33.49 6.51 -1.01
C ARG A 156 32.58 6.87 0.16
N PHE A 157 33.06 6.79 1.41
CA PHE A 157 32.27 7.12 2.60
C PHE A 157 31.68 8.54 2.55
N LYS A 158 32.39 9.52 1.96
CA LYS A 158 31.88 10.89 1.78
C LYS A 158 30.55 10.96 1.02
N TYR A 159 30.30 10.01 0.10
CA TYR A 159 29.06 9.95 -0.67
C TYR A 159 27.86 9.55 0.20
N LEU A 160 28.08 8.92 1.36
CA LEU A 160 27.01 8.61 2.30
C LEU A 160 26.35 9.89 2.81
N PHE A 161 27.14 10.92 3.13
CA PHE A 161 26.60 12.21 3.57
C PHE A 161 25.81 12.91 2.47
N LEU A 162 26.25 12.83 1.21
CA LEU A 162 25.52 13.39 0.08
C LEU A 162 24.21 12.65 -0.19
N LEU A 163 24.23 11.31 -0.10
CA LEU A 163 23.03 10.48 -0.19
C LEU A 163 22.04 10.87 0.92
N LEU A 164 22.50 10.94 2.17
CA LEU A 164 21.67 11.32 3.31
C LEU A 164 21.13 12.75 3.17
N ALA A 165 21.95 13.70 2.72
CA ALA A 165 21.51 15.07 2.46
C ALA A 165 20.38 15.12 1.41
N GLY A 166 20.39 14.23 0.42
CA GLY A 166 19.29 14.10 -0.54
C GLY A 166 18.02 13.48 0.04
N VAL A 167 18.14 12.53 0.97
CA VAL A 167 17.00 11.83 1.61
C VAL A 167 16.32 12.70 2.68
N LEU A 168 17.11 13.44 3.46
CA LEU A 168 16.66 14.13 4.68
C LEU A 168 15.47 15.09 4.49
N PRO A 169 15.36 15.88 3.41
CA PRO A 169 14.18 16.72 3.19
C PRO A 169 12.87 15.93 3.15
N PHE A 170 12.87 14.77 2.49
CA PHE A 170 11.70 13.92 2.34
C PHE A 170 11.38 13.16 3.62
N ALA A 171 12.41 12.66 4.32
CA ALA A 171 12.23 12.10 5.66
C ALA A 171 11.66 13.15 6.62
N GLY A 172 12.13 14.40 6.51
CA GLY A 172 11.63 15.54 7.28
C GLY A 172 10.14 15.81 7.07
N VAL A 173 9.65 15.74 5.82
CA VAL A 173 8.21 15.85 5.53
C VAL A 173 7.39 14.80 6.27
N ASN A 174 7.82 13.53 6.21
CA ASN A 174 7.11 12.44 6.89
C ASN A 174 7.17 12.55 8.43
N ILE A 175 8.32 12.94 8.98
CA ILE A 175 8.48 13.18 10.42
C ILE A 175 7.60 14.34 10.86
N ALA A 176 7.60 15.47 10.12
CA ALA A 176 6.76 16.62 10.41
C ALA A 176 5.27 16.24 10.39
N TYR A 177 4.83 15.49 9.39
CA TYR A 177 3.46 14.97 9.36
C TYR A 177 3.15 14.15 10.61
N ASN A 178 3.99 13.18 10.98
CA ASN A 178 3.74 12.33 12.15
C ASN A 178 3.74 13.12 13.47
N LEU A 179 4.65 14.08 13.64
CA LEU A 179 4.71 14.98 14.80
C LEU A 179 3.39 15.74 15.03
N HIS A 180 2.70 16.07 13.93
CA HIS A 180 1.44 16.81 13.94
C HIS A 180 0.19 15.92 13.78
N ASN A 181 0.33 14.61 13.64
CA ASN A 181 -0.80 13.69 13.37
C ASN A 181 -0.76 12.45 14.25
N CYS A 182 -0.48 12.64 15.54
CA CYS A 182 -0.50 11.56 16.55
C CYS A 182 0.48 10.41 16.25
N TRP A 183 1.51 10.63 15.42
CA TRP A 183 2.36 9.56 14.89
C TRP A 183 1.58 8.42 14.21
N ASN A 184 0.37 8.67 13.71
CA ASN A 184 -0.55 7.63 13.20
C ASN A 184 0.13 6.63 12.25
N ASN A 185 0.98 7.12 11.35
CA ASN A 185 1.68 6.30 10.38
C ASN A 185 2.71 5.34 11.01
N ILE A 186 3.53 5.87 11.93
CA ILE A 186 4.50 5.07 12.68
C ILE A 186 3.80 4.13 13.65
N MET A 187 2.75 4.60 14.32
CA MET A 187 1.91 3.78 15.19
C MET A 187 1.34 2.61 14.41
N PHE A 188 0.74 2.84 13.24
CA PHE A 188 0.21 1.78 12.39
C PHE A 188 1.29 0.76 11.97
N ASN A 189 2.41 1.23 11.42
CA ASN A 189 3.40 0.35 10.79
C ASN A 189 4.32 -0.36 11.78
N LEU A 190 4.64 0.25 12.92
CA LEU A 190 5.67 -0.24 13.84
C LEU A 190 5.15 -0.58 15.24
N VAL A 191 4.02 -0.03 15.70
CA VAL A 191 3.57 -0.16 17.10
C VAL A 191 2.25 -0.92 17.26
N ASN A 192 1.27 -0.69 16.41
CA ASN A 192 -0.06 -1.29 16.55
C ASN A 192 -0.10 -2.66 15.86
N ARG A 193 0.69 -2.85 14.81
CA ARG A 193 0.77 -4.08 14.02
C ARG A 193 1.62 -5.16 14.68
N HIS A 194 1.20 -5.59 15.87
CA HIS A 194 1.69 -6.81 16.50
C HIS A 194 0.71 -7.95 16.19
N GLU A 195 1.04 -8.76 15.19
CA GLU A 195 0.32 -10.00 14.87
C GLU A 195 1.17 -11.21 15.26
N ASP A 196 0.48 -12.31 15.58
CA ASP A 196 1.01 -13.58 16.07
C ASP A 196 2.21 -14.07 15.25
N ALA A 197 3.39 -13.99 15.84
CA ALA A 197 4.60 -14.56 15.28
C ALA A 197 4.45 -16.09 15.23
N GLN A 198 4.39 -16.65 14.03
CA GLN A 198 4.41 -18.10 13.83
C GLN A 198 5.80 -18.48 13.36
N LEU A 199 6.68 -18.78 14.31
CA LEU A 199 7.98 -19.39 14.03
C LEU A 199 7.74 -20.73 13.33
N GLY A 200 8.10 -20.83 12.05
CA GLY A 200 7.91 -22.06 11.31
C GLY A 200 8.64 -22.07 9.98
N TRP A 201 9.25 -23.20 9.64
CA TRP A 201 9.89 -23.41 8.34
C TRP A 201 8.95 -23.21 7.14
N GLY A 202 7.64 -23.28 7.35
CA GLY A 202 6.62 -23.04 6.31
C GLY A 202 6.63 -21.61 5.75
N THR A 203 6.87 -20.58 6.56
CA THR A 203 6.93 -19.18 6.10
C THR A 203 8.18 -18.93 5.26
N VAL A 204 9.32 -19.53 5.64
CA VAL A 204 10.57 -19.50 4.85
C VAL A 204 10.39 -20.21 3.51
N LEU A 205 9.81 -21.41 3.50
CA LEU A 205 9.54 -22.13 2.25
C LEU A 205 8.57 -21.37 1.34
N THR A 206 7.56 -20.71 1.92
CA THR A 206 6.64 -19.84 1.19
C THR A 206 7.38 -18.67 0.56
N TYR A 207 8.28 -18.01 1.30
CA TYR A 207 9.11 -16.93 0.78
C TYR A 207 10.01 -17.41 -0.37
N LEU A 208 10.70 -18.54 -0.21
CA LEU A 208 11.57 -19.10 -1.26
C LEU A 208 10.77 -19.50 -2.51
N GLY A 209 9.64 -20.18 -2.33
CA GLY A 209 8.74 -20.55 -3.43
C GLY A 209 8.20 -19.32 -4.18
N MET A 210 7.82 -18.29 -3.43
CA MET A 210 7.40 -17.00 -3.99
C MET A 210 8.53 -16.35 -4.79
N MET A 211 9.76 -16.30 -4.29
CA MET A 211 10.90 -15.74 -5.01
C MET A 211 11.21 -16.50 -6.30
N ILE A 212 11.10 -17.84 -6.29
CA ILE A 212 11.23 -18.67 -7.49
C ILE A 212 10.14 -18.33 -8.51
N TYR A 213 8.89 -18.16 -8.07
CA TYR A 213 7.78 -17.79 -8.95
C TYR A 213 7.94 -16.39 -9.53
N LEU A 214 8.27 -15.40 -8.70
CA LEU A 214 8.43 -14.01 -9.12
C LEU A 214 9.61 -13.84 -10.08
N ILE A 215 10.79 -14.36 -9.76
CA ILE A 215 11.94 -14.28 -10.66
C ILE A 215 11.75 -15.18 -11.89
N THR A 216 10.96 -16.25 -11.75
CA THR A 216 10.81 -17.41 -12.65
C THR A 216 11.97 -18.41 -12.57
N PRO A 217 11.71 -19.73 -12.64
CA PRO A 217 12.76 -20.75 -12.47
C PRO A 217 13.94 -20.62 -13.44
N TRP A 218 13.67 -20.30 -14.71
CA TRP A 218 14.70 -20.17 -15.74
C TRP A 218 15.57 -18.93 -15.58
N ALA A 219 14.98 -17.78 -15.24
CA ALA A 219 15.77 -16.57 -14.97
C ALA A 219 16.57 -16.72 -13.68
N LEU A 220 15.99 -17.32 -12.63
CA LEU A 220 16.70 -17.62 -11.39
C LEU A 220 17.90 -18.53 -11.63
N TRP A 221 17.73 -19.59 -12.42
CA TRP A 221 18.82 -20.48 -12.81
C TRP A 221 19.96 -19.76 -13.54
N SER A 222 19.61 -18.87 -14.49
CA SER A 222 20.58 -18.02 -15.19
C SER A 222 21.31 -17.06 -14.26
N LEU A 223 20.62 -16.47 -13.29
CA LEU A 223 21.22 -15.62 -12.26
C LEU A 223 22.18 -16.41 -11.38
N LEU A 224 21.82 -17.62 -10.95
CA LEU A 224 22.70 -18.47 -10.14
C LEU A 224 23.99 -18.85 -10.90
N LYS A 225 23.85 -19.33 -12.15
CA LYS A 225 25.01 -19.64 -13.02
C LYS A 225 25.86 -18.41 -13.32
N GLY A 226 25.21 -17.25 -13.46
CA GLY A 226 25.81 -15.97 -13.77
C GLY A 226 26.38 -15.20 -12.59
N SER A 227 26.35 -15.77 -11.38
CA SER A 227 26.71 -15.09 -10.12
C SER A 227 28.05 -14.38 -10.17
N GLN A 228 29.08 -15.01 -10.72
CA GLN A 228 30.41 -14.41 -10.85
C GLN A 228 30.43 -13.13 -11.72
N VAL A 229 29.49 -13.00 -12.66
CA VAL A 229 29.38 -11.82 -13.53
C VAL A 229 28.67 -10.69 -12.79
N TRP A 230 27.49 -10.95 -12.24
CA TRP A 230 26.69 -9.88 -11.63
C TRP A 230 27.15 -9.48 -10.23
N LEU A 231 27.81 -10.37 -9.47
CA LEU A 231 28.42 -10.01 -8.18
C LEU A 231 29.52 -8.95 -8.32
N ARG A 232 30.14 -8.82 -9.51
CA ARG A 232 31.09 -7.75 -9.80
C ARG A 232 30.43 -6.37 -9.90
N GLN A 233 29.11 -6.33 -10.12
CA GLN A 233 28.33 -5.09 -10.11
C GLN A 233 27.92 -4.74 -8.68
N GLY A 234 28.90 -4.37 -7.84
CA GLY A 234 28.74 -4.20 -6.39
C GLY A 234 27.50 -3.39 -6.00
N ALA A 235 27.26 -2.25 -6.65
CA ALA A 235 26.09 -1.41 -6.37
C ALA A 235 24.75 -2.16 -6.54
N LEU A 236 24.59 -2.89 -7.65
CA LEU A 236 23.38 -3.65 -7.95
C LEU A 236 23.29 -4.93 -7.10
N ALA A 237 24.41 -5.60 -6.86
CA ALA A 237 24.46 -6.78 -6.01
C ALA A 237 24.02 -6.45 -4.57
N PHE A 238 24.49 -5.34 -3.99
CA PHE A 238 24.02 -4.88 -2.68
C PHE A 238 22.55 -4.49 -2.69
N ALA A 239 22.12 -3.71 -3.70
CA ALA A 239 20.73 -3.27 -3.86
C ALA A 239 19.74 -4.44 -3.97
N LEU A 240 20.17 -5.60 -4.48
CA LEU A 240 19.34 -6.80 -4.56
C LEU A 240 19.49 -7.69 -3.32
N LEU A 241 20.72 -8.02 -2.90
CA LEU A 241 20.97 -9.04 -1.90
C LEU A 241 20.66 -8.59 -0.47
N VAL A 242 20.93 -7.33 -0.13
CA VAL A 242 20.68 -6.83 1.24
C VAL A 242 19.18 -6.89 1.57
N PRO A 243 18.26 -6.34 0.76
CA PRO A 243 16.82 -6.44 1.04
C PRO A 243 16.32 -7.88 1.06
N LEU A 244 16.77 -8.72 0.11
CA LEU A 244 16.34 -10.13 0.07
C LEU A 244 16.84 -10.95 1.27
N ALA A 245 18.04 -10.65 1.79
CA ALA A 245 18.55 -11.28 3.00
C ALA A 245 17.76 -10.81 4.23
N LEU A 246 17.44 -9.52 4.32
CA LEU A 246 16.61 -8.99 5.42
C LEU A 246 15.19 -9.58 5.39
N PHE A 247 14.57 -9.72 4.21
CA PHE A 247 13.28 -10.40 4.10
C PHE A 247 13.37 -11.89 4.42
N LEU A 248 14.45 -12.57 4.07
CA LEU A 248 14.68 -13.96 4.48
C LEU A 248 14.74 -14.07 6.01
N LEU A 249 15.42 -13.14 6.69
CA LEU A 249 15.45 -13.09 8.16
C LEU A 249 14.05 -12.83 8.75
N ILE A 250 13.31 -11.88 8.20
CA ILE A 250 11.91 -11.62 8.60
C ILE A 250 11.02 -12.84 8.36
N SER A 251 11.29 -13.61 7.30
CA SER A 251 10.51 -14.80 6.96
C SER A 251 10.60 -15.91 8.01
N LEU A 252 11.56 -15.85 8.94
CA LEU A 252 11.64 -16.77 10.08
C LEU A 252 10.47 -16.59 11.06
N GLU A 253 9.90 -15.39 11.12
CA GLU A 253 8.86 -15.03 12.09
C GLU A 253 7.52 -14.67 11.43
N LYS A 254 7.56 -14.16 10.18
CA LYS A 254 6.38 -13.61 9.50
C LYS A 254 6.32 -14.00 8.04
N THR A 255 5.11 -14.21 7.52
CA THR A 255 4.92 -14.40 6.07
C THR A 255 5.25 -13.11 5.32
N VAL A 256 6.26 -13.16 4.45
CA VAL A 256 6.62 -12.04 3.57
C VAL A 256 5.66 -12.02 2.37
N GLY A 257 4.92 -10.92 2.22
CA GLY A 257 4.02 -10.73 1.08
C GLY A 257 4.77 -10.41 -0.21
N LEU A 258 4.21 -10.79 -1.37
CA LEU A 258 4.83 -10.54 -2.67
C LEU A 258 5.17 -9.06 -2.90
N HIS A 259 4.30 -8.15 -2.46
CA HIS A 259 4.45 -6.72 -2.64
C HIS A 259 5.67 -6.13 -1.92
N TRP A 260 6.24 -6.86 -0.93
CA TRP A 260 7.41 -6.43 -0.18
C TRP A 260 8.68 -6.46 -1.05
N VAL A 261 8.74 -7.40 -1.98
CA VAL A 261 9.95 -7.66 -2.78
C VAL A 261 9.90 -7.07 -4.20
N LEU A 262 8.71 -6.68 -4.70
CA LEU A 262 8.53 -6.22 -6.08
C LEU A 262 9.44 -5.05 -6.47
N GLY A 263 9.71 -4.12 -5.54
CA GLY A 263 10.63 -3.00 -5.71
C GLY A 263 12.05 -3.38 -6.10
N PHE A 264 12.49 -4.58 -5.76
CA PHE A 264 13.85 -5.05 -5.98
C PHE A 264 13.98 -5.93 -7.23
N LEU A 265 12.87 -6.43 -7.77
CA LEU A 265 12.87 -7.30 -8.94
C LEU A 265 13.45 -6.65 -10.20
N PRO A 266 13.21 -5.35 -10.53
CA PRO A 266 13.85 -4.71 -11.68
C PRO A 266 15.37 -4.88 -11.70
N ILE A 267 16.03 -4.88 -10.53
CA ILE A 267 17.48 -5.10 -10.42
C ILE A 267 17.86 -6.49 -10.92
N ALA A 268 17.11 -7.53 -10.53
CA ALA A 268 17.37 -8.90 -10.96
C ALA A 268 17.35 -9.04 -12.49
N PHE A 269 16.45 -8.32 -13.18
CA PHE A 269 16.37 -8.35 -14.64
C PHE A 269 17.45 -7.53 -15.33
N VAL A 270 17.92 -6.43 -14.73
CA VAL A 270 19.16 -5.76 -15.18
C VAL A 270 20.34 -6.72 -15.10
N LEU A 271 20.52 -7.42 -13.96
CA LEU A 271 21.60 -8.38 -13.77
C LEU A 271 21.48 -9.59 -14.70
N LEU A 272 20.26 -10.04 -14.99
CA LEU A 272 19.98 -11.13 -15.93
C LEU A 272 20.52 -10.80 -17.34
N ALA A 273 20.39 -9.54 -17.78
CA ALA A 273 20.91 -9.07 -19.07
C ALA A 273 22.44 -9.24 -19.19
N LEU A 274 23.15 -9.09 -18.07
CA LEU A 274 24.61 -9.15 -18.03
C LEU A 274 25.13 -10.59 -18.09
N CYS A 275 24.39 -11.55 -17.56
CA CYS A 275 24.85 -12.93 -17.43
C CYS A 275 24.17 -13.93 -18.38
N THR A 276 23.15 -13.51 -19.13
CA THR A 276 22.36 -14.42 -19.97
C THR A 276 22.54 -14.12 -21.47
N PRO A 277 22.86 -15.12 -22.30
CA PRO A 277 22.89 -14.94 -23.76
C PRO A 277 21.51 -14.56 -24.32
N GLY A 278 21.49 -13.66 -25.31
CA GLY A 278 20.23 -13.16 -25.89
C GLY A 278 19.29 -14.23 -26.45
N ILE A 279 19.82 -15.36 -26.95
CA ILE A 279 19.00 -16.50 -27.40
C ILE A 279 18.14 -17.08 -26.27
N TRP A 280 18.68 -17.17 -25.05
CA TRP A 280 17.95 -17.66 -23.89
C TRP A 280 16.97 -16.61 -23.38
N MET A 281 17.34 -15.34 -23.38
CA MET A 281 16.42 -14.27 -22.99
C MET A 281 15.18 -14.21 -23.89
N LYS A 282 15.33 -14.41 -25.21
CA LYS A 282 14.19 -14.56 -26.14
C LYS A 282 13.27 -15.72 -25.76
N ARG A 283 13.85 -16.87 -25.41
CA ARG A 283 13.09 -18.03 -24.94
C ARG A 283 12.38 -17.75 -23.61
N TYR A 284 13.02 -17.01 -22.70
CA TYR A 284 12.43 -16.65 -21.41
C TYR A 284 11.21 -15.75 -21.56
N VAL A 285 11.18 -14.83 -22.53
CA VAL A 285 9.94 -14.10 -22.88
C VAL A 285 8.83 -15.07 -23.29
N GLY A 286 9.14 -16.08 -24.12
CA GLY A 286 8.18 -17.11 -24.51
C GLY A 286 7.72 -17.98 -23.33
N PHE A 287 8.63 -18.42 -22.46
CA PHE A 287 8.30 -19.22 -21.27
C PHE A 287 7.46 -18.43 -20.27
N ASN A 288 7.82 -17.16 -20.05
CA ASN A 288 7.03 -16.22 -19.28
C ASN A 288 5.63 -16.08 -19.89
N ALA A 289 5.51 -15.87 -21.20
CA ALA A 289 4.21 -15.78 -21.86
C ALA A 289 3.37 -17.05 -21.68
N VAL A 290 3.96 -18.24 -21.82
CA VAL A 290 3.29 -19.53 -21.58
C VAL A 290 2.82 -19.66 -20.13
N LEU A 291 3.58 -19.14 -19.16
CA LEU A 291 3.17 -19.13 -17.76
C LEU A 291 2.09 -18.07 -17.50
N SER A 292 2.23 -16.88 -18.08
CA SER A 292 1.46 -15.68 -17.80
C SER A 292 0.09 -15.64 -18.50
N VAL A 293 -0.01 -16.07 -19.76
CA VAL A 293 -1.25 -16.01 -20.56
C VAL A 293 -2.36 -16.87 -19.94
N PRO A 294 -2.13 -18.11 -19.48
CA PRO A 294 -3.17 -18.89 -18.81
C PRO A 294 -3.70 -18.22 -17.54
N HIS A 295 -2.84 -17.57 -16.75
CA HIS A 295 -3.27 -16.82 -15.57
C HIS A 295 -4.15 -15.63 -15.96
N LEU A 296 -3.76 -14.89 -17.00
CA LEU A 296 -4.54 -13.76 -17.52
C LEU A 296 -5.90 -14.22 -18.06
N VAL A 297 -5.94 -15.27 -18.86
CA VAL A 297 -7.18 -15.84 -19.41
C VAL A 297 -8.06 -16.35 -18.27
N LEU A 298 -7.50 -17.09 -17.32
CA LEU A 298 -8.24 -17.57 -16.15
C LEU A 298 -8.79 -16.38 -15.34
N PHE A 299 -7.98 -15.37 -15.05
CA PHE A 299 -8.44 -14.18 -14.34
C PHE A 299 -9.57 -13.46 -15.09
N GLY A 300 -9.43 -13.26 -16.41
CA GLY A 300 -10.46 -12.65 -17.24
C GLY A 300 -11.77 -13.44 -17.27
N LEU A 301 -11.69 -14.77 -17.36
CA LEU A 301 -12.83 -15.68 -17.26
C LEU A 301 -13.49 -15.59 -15.88
N LEU A 302 -12.71 -15.65 -14.81
CA LEU A 302 -13.22 -15.58 -13.43
C LEU A 302 -13.86 -14.22 -13.10
N MET A 303 -13.37 -13.13 -13.69
CA MET A 303 -13.97 -11.80 -13.55
C MET A 303 -15.39 -11.72 -14.14
N HIS A 304 -15.70 -12.54 -15.15
CA HIS A 304 -17.01 -12.59 -15.80
C HIS A 304 -17.81 -13.86 -15.46
N ALA A 305 -17.20 -14.80 -14.74
CA ALA A 305 -17.83 -16.05 -14.36
C ALA A 305 -19.07 -15.79 -13.48
N ASP A 306 -20.04 -16.68 -13.60
CA ASP A 306 -21.15 -16.73 -12.67
C ASP A 306 -20.62 -16.97 -11.25
N VAL A 307 -21.31 -16.39 -10.27
CA VAL A 307 -20.87 -16.44 -8.88
C VAL A 307 -20.85 -17.89 -8.34
N SER A 308 -21.66 -18.79 -8.90
CA SER A 308 -21.71 -20.21 -8.53
C SER A 308 -20.40 -20.98 -8.76
N VAL A 309 -19.49 -20.46 -9.60
CA VAL A 309 -18.15 -21.04 -9.80
C VAL A 309 -17.33 -21.01 -8.51
N TRP A 310 -17.63 -20.08 -7.60
CA TRP A 310 -16.90 -19.96 -6.35
C TRP A 310 -17.47 -20.92 -5.29
N PRO A 311 -16.64 -21.77 -4.66
CA PRO A 311 -17.14 -22.78 -3.75
C PRO A 311 -17.62 -22.23 -2.40
N LYS A 312 -17.12 -21.05 -1.98
CA LYS A 312 -17.43 -20.45 -0.68
C LYS A 312 -18.49 -19.38 -0.81
N LYS A 313 -19.62 -19.55 -0.12
CA LYS A 313 -20.74 -18.61 -0.13
C LYS A 313 -20.33 -17.18 0.25
N ASP A 314 -19.54 -16.99 1.29
CA ASP A 314 -19.09 -15.64 1.70
C ASP A 314 -18.31 -14.91 0.60
N PHE A 315 -17.54 -15.65 -0.20
CA PHE A 315 -16.80 -15.12 -1.34
C PHE A 315 -17.73 -14.82 -2.52
N GLN A 316 -18.76 -15.65 -2.74
CA GLN A 316 -19.82 -15.34 -3.70
C GLN A 316 -20.47 -13.99 -3.37
N GLU A 317 -20.82 -13.80 -2.11
CA GLU A 317 -21.41 -12.57 -1.61
C GLU A 317 -20.45 -11.38 -1.75
N ASP A 318 -19.13 -11.56 -1.54
CA ASP A 318 -18.14 -10.51 -1.83
C ASP A 318 -18.11 -10.12 -3.30
N VAL A 319 -18.13 -11.10 -4.21
CA VAL A 319 -18.14 -10.83 -5.66
C VAL A 319 -19.40 -10.06 -6.06
N LEU A 320 -20.57 -10.46 -5.57
CA LEU A 320 -21.82 -9.75 -5.81
C LEU A 320 -21.81 -8.34 -5.22
N PHE A 321 -21.28 -8.18 -4.01
CA PHE A 321 -21.12 -6.89 -3.35
C PHE A 321 -20.32 -5.89 -4.20
N HIS A 322 -19.22 -6.35 -4.79
CA HIS A 322 -18.39 -5.51 -5.65
C HIS A 322 -19.04 -5.25 -7.01
N ARG A 323 -19.68 -6.25 -7.62
CA ARG A 323 -20.28 -6.13 -8.96
C ARG A 323 -21.55 -5.25 -8.97
N HIS A 324 -22.33 -5.30 -7.90
CA HIS A 324 -23.64 -4.65 -7.80
C HIS A 324 -23.66 -3.47 -6.83
N MET A 325 -22.49 -2.93 -6.46
CA MET A 325 -22.37 -1.85 -5.48
C MET A 325 -23.33 -0.66 -5.72
N PRO A 326 -23.46 -0.10 -6.95
CA PRO A 326 -24.39 1.01 -7.17
C PRO A 326 -25.85 0.65 -6.85
N ALA A 327 -26.33 -0.51 -7.32
CA ALA A 327 -27.69 -0.98 -7.04
C ALA A 327 -27.92 -1.30 -5.56
N ILE A 328 -26.87 -1.79 -4.88
CA ILE A 328 -26.90 -2.00 -3.42
C ILE A 328 -27.05 -0.66 -2.70
N LEU A 329 -26.29 0.36 -3.09
CA LEU A 329 -26.39 1.69 -2.48
C LEU A 329 -27.75 2.35 -2.73
N ASP A 330 -28.30 2.23 -3.94
CA ASP A 330 -29.64 2.76 -4.25
C ASP A 330 -30.73 2.16 -3.34
N GLU A 331 -30.60 0.88 -2.98
CA GLU A 331 -31.51 0.21 -2.06
C GLU A 331 -31.24 0.61 -0.60
N LEU A 332 -29.96 0.68 -0.19
CA LEU A 332 -29.57 1.06 1.16
C LEU A 332 -29.84 2.54 1.49
N ASP A 333 -29.87 3.42 0.49
CA ASP A 333 -30.25 4.82 0.63
C ASP A 333 -31.78 4.98 0.68
N ARG A 334 -32.53 4.02 0.13
CA ARG A 334 -33.99 4.08 0.07
C ARG A 334 -34.61 4.11 1.46
N GLY A 335 -35.52 5.07 1.65
CA GLY A 335 -36.25 5.24 2.90
C GLY A 335 -35.41 5.80 4.05
N MET A 336 -34.15 6.18 3.82
CA MET A 336 -33.41 6.93 4.82
C MET A 336 -33.97 8.36 4.97
N PRO A 337 -33.96 8.91 6.20
CA PRO A 337 -34.22 10.34 6.41
C PRO A 337 -33.22 11.21 5.64
N ALA A 338 -33.62 12.41 5.22
CA ALA A 338 -32.80 13.30 4.40
C ALA A 338 -31.46 13.71 5.07
N ASN A 339 -31.42 13.75 6.41
CA ASN A 339 -30.21 14.00 7.21
C ASN A 339 -29.60 12.72 7.80
N GLY A 340 -30.05 11.54 7.36
CA GLY A 340 -29.53 10.25 7.80
C GLY A 340 -28.10 10.01 7.32
N VAL A 341 -27.32 9.29 8.12
CA VAL A 341 -25.95 8.92 7.79
C VAL A 341 -25.86 7.42 7.57
N LEU A 342 -25.46 7.01 6.37
CA LEU A 342 -25.12 5.63 6.07
C LEU A 342 -23.71 5.34 6.61
N THR A 343 -23.59 4.26 7.38
CA THR A 343 -22.34 3.80 7.99
C THR A 343 -22.21 2.29 7.79
N THR A 344 -21.00 1.77 7.93
CA THR A 344 -20.73 0.33 7.94
C THR A 344 -19.76 -0.03 9.08
N ILE A 345 -19.32 -1.28 9.16
CA ILE A 345 -18.47 -1.77 10.25
C ILE A 345 -17.07 -2.20 9.79
N ALA A 346 -16.70 -1.92 8.54
CA ALA A 346 -15.41 -2.29 7.97
C ALA A 346 -14.92 -1.32 6.90
N TYR A 347 -13.60 -1.08 6.87
CA TYR A 347 -12.98 -0.09 5.98
C TYR A 347 -13.11 -0.39 4.48
N SER A 348 -12.92 -1.65 4.07
CA SER A 348 -12.98 -2.00 2.65
C SER A 348 -14.39 -1.77 2.06
N PRO A 349 -15.48 -2.24 2.72
CA PRO A 349 -16.84 -1.82 2.39
C PRO A 349 -17.05 -0.30 2.44
N ALA A 350 -16.60 0.37 3.51
CA ALA A 350 -16.76 1.82 3.68
C ALA A 350 -16.16 2.62 2.51
N ALA A 351 -14.93 2.28 2.12
CA ALA A 351 -14.24 2.94 1.03
C ALA A 351 -14.93 2.69 -0.32
N LEU A 352 -15.32 1.45 -0.60
CA LEU A 352 -16.01 1.10 -1.83
C LEU A 352 -17.39 1.79 -1.91
N MET A 353 -18.13 1.79 -0.81
CA MET A 353 -19.41 2.50 -0.73
C MET A 353 -19.21 4.00 -0.90
N THR A 354 -18.23 4.61 -0.23
CA THR A 354 -17.93 6.05 -0.36
C THR A 354 -17.62 6.43 -1.81
N TYR A 355 -16.81 5.63 -2.51
CA TYR A 355 -16.47 5.85 -3.92
C TYR A 355 -17.71 5.87 -4.82
N HIS A 356 -18.63 4.93 -4.64
CA HIS A 356 -19.84 4.84 -5.46
C HIS A 356 -20.97 5.78 -5.00
N TYR A 357 -21.05 6.08 -3.71
CA TYR A 357 -22.09 6.93 -3.11
C TYR A 357 -21.82 8.42 -3.31
N GLY A 358 -20.55 8.81 -3.51
CA GLY A 358 -20.14 10.21 -3.62
C GLY A 358 -20.20 10.99 -2.30
N LYS A 359 -20.46 10.30 -1.18
CA LYS A 359 -20.45 10.82 0.19
C LYS A 359 -19.70 9.85 1.08
N VAL A 360 -19.01 10.38 2.09
CA VAL A 360 -18.28 9.55 3.08
C VAL A 360 -19.26 8.60 3.78
N VAL A 361 -18.94 7.31 3.77
CA VAL A 361 -19.61 6.25 4.54
C VAL A 361 -18.68 5.84 5.69
N PRO A 362 -18.92 6.33 6.93
CA PRO A 362 -18.07 6.04 8.07
C PRO A 362 -18.11 4.58 8.52
N VAL A 363 -17.04 4.14 9.18
CA VAL A 363 -16.95 2.92 9.96
C VAL A 363 -17.42 3.18 11.40
N PHE A 364 -18.63 2.70 11.71
CA PHE A 364 -19.19 2.68 13.05
C PHE A 364 -18.50 1.61 13.93
N GLY A 365 -18.28 1.93 15.20
CA GLY A 365 -17.54 1.06 16.14
C GLY A 365 -16.05 1.40 16.21
N PRO A 366 -15.25 0.75 17.07
CA PRO A 366 -13.92 1.22 17.53
C PRO A 366 -12.80 1.23 16.48
N GLY A 367 -13.09 0.77 15.26
CA GLY A 367 -12.08 0.49 14.24
C GLY A 367 -11.83 -1.02 14.11
N LYS A 368 -10.90 -1.41 13.24
CA LYS A 368 -10.63 -2.81 12.93
C LYS A 368 -9.12 -3.05 12.80
N TYR A 369 -8.67 -4.20 13.31
CA TYR A 369 -7.25 -4.59 13.33
C TYR A 369 -6.40 -3.55 14.07
N HIS A 370 -5.59 -2.77 13.33
CA HIS A 370 -4.47 -1.97 13.85
C HIS A 370 -4.72 -0.45 13.74
N ALA A 371 -5.91 -0.03 13.29
CA ALA A 371 -6.17 1.35 12.91
C ALA A 371 -7.62 1.82 13.10
N ARG A 372 -7.72 3.14 13.27
CA ARG A 372 -8.95 3.91 13.08
C ARG A 372 -8.82 5.04 12.05
N ASN A 373 -8.84 4.67 10.75
CA ASN A 373 -8.60 5.61 9.64
C ASN A 373 -9.60 6.79 9.63
N ASP A 374 -10.87 6.52 9.92
CA ASP A 374 -11.95 7.51 9.97
C ASP A 374 -11.66 8.71 10.86
N ASP A 375 -10.84 8.56 11.90
CA ASP A 375 -10.51 9.65 12.82
C ASP A 375 -9.87 10.85 12.12
N THR A 376 -9.26 10.61 10.96
CA THR A 376 -8.59 11.64 10.16
C THR A 376 -9.56 12.55 9.42
N PHE A 377 -10.65 12.03 8.85
CA PHE A 377 -11.58 12.80 8.00
C PHE A 377 -13.05 12.79 8.46
N VAL A 378 -13.42 11.95 9.43
CA VAL A 378 -14.78 11.92 10.02
C VAL A 378 -14.81 12.74 11.31
N ASP A 379 -15.86 13.54 11.46
CA ASP A 379 -16.20 14.20 12.73
C ASP A 379 -17.56 13.66 13.24
N TRP A 380 -17.50 12.83 14.27
CA TRP A 380 -18.71 12.23 14.85
C TRP A 380 -19.60 13.24 15.58
N ARG A 381 -19.08 14.44 15.91
CA ARG A 381 -19.87 15.53 16.51
C ARG A 381 -20.93 16.03 15.54
N ASP A 382 -20.59 16.08 14.26
CA ASP A 382 -21.50 16.50 13.20
C ASP A 382 -22.67 15.53 12.99
N MET A 383 -22.59 14.33 13.60
CA MET A 383 -23.63 13.30 13.52
C MET A 383 -24.54 13.28 14.74
N ASP A 384 -24.26 14.08 15.77
CA ASP A 384 -25.05 14.11 17.00
C ASP A 384 -26.53 14.43 16.68
N GLY A 385 -27.43 13.65 17.27
CA GLY A 385 -28.87 13.73 17.02
C GLY A 385 -29.34 13.25 15.64
N LYS A 386 -28.44 12.89 14.72
CA LYS A 386 -28.85 12.41 13.38
C LYS A 386 -29.32 10.95 13.40
N PRO A 387 -30.17 10.55 12.44
CA PRO A 387 -30.44 9.14 12.17
C PRO A 387 -29.20 8.45 11.60
N ILE A 388 -28.93 7.23 12.04
CA ILE A 388 -27.80 6.42 11.55
C ILE A 388 -28.35 5.10 11.03
N ARG A 389 -27.92 4.74 9.82
CA ARG A 389 -28.10 3.41 9.24
C ARG A 389 -26.76 2.70 9.25
N ILE A 390 -26.69 1.53 9.87
CA ILE A 390 -25.47 0.72 9.97
C ILE A 390 -25.68 -0.55 9.17
N VAL A 391 -24.81 -0.79 8.19
CA VAL A 391 -24.93 -1.94 7.29
C VAL A 391 -23.74 -2.89 7.43
N ALA A 392 -24.04 -4.18 7.56
CA ALA A 392 -23.03 -5.24 7.58
C ALA A 392 -23.44 -6.45 6.73
N LYS A 393 -22.49 -6.97 5.97
CA LYS A 393 -22.68 -8.21 5.20
C LYS A 393 -22.68 -9.43 6.13
N ALA A 394 -23.73 -10.24 6.05
CA ALA A 394 -23.82 -11.61 6.61
C ALA A 394 -23.36 -11.81 8.06
N LYS A 395 -23.37 -10.77 8.90
CA LYS A 395 -23.09 -10.88 10.34
C LYS A 395 -24.35 -10.53 11.11
N PRO A 396 -24.86 -11.42 11.98
CA PRO A 396 -25.84 -11.03 12.98
C PRO A 396 -25.26 -9.85 13.75
N ILE A 397 -25.99 -8.75 13.75
CA ILE A 397 -25.66 -7.61 14.56
C ILE A 397 -26.59 -7.69 15.77
N ASP A 398 -26.00 -7.80 16.95
CA ASP A 398 -26.76 -7.74 18.20
C ASP A 398 -27.31 -6.31 18.37
N PRO A 399 -28.65 -6.10 18.35
CA PRO A 399 -29.25 -4.78 18.51
C PRO A 399 -28.86 -4.11 19.83
N GLU A 400 -28.62 -4.88 20.88
CA GLU A 400 -28.30 -4.36 22.22
C GLU A 400 -27.01 -3.54 22.21
N LEU A 401 -26.06 -3.90 21.34
CA LEU A 401 -24.80 -3.17 21.16
C LEU A 401 -25.00 -1.73 20.65
N TYR A 402 -26.18 -1.38 20.12
CA TYR A 402 -26.46 -0.07 19.51
C TYR A 402 -27.44 0.77 20.31
N GLN A 403 -28.16 0.19 21.26
CA GLN A 403 -29.17 0.88 22.07
C GLN A 403 -28.54 1.98 22.95
N ASP A 404 -27.27 1.83 23.32
CA ASP A 404 -26.52 2.85 24.04
C ASP A 404 -26.24 4.10 23.19
N TYR A 405 -26.17 3.95 21.86
CA TYR A 405 -25.76 5.02 20.94
C TYR A 405 -26.92 5.57 20.12
N LEU A 406 -28.02 4.83 19.98
CA LEU A 406 -29.14 5.14 19.10
C LEU A 406 -30.46 4.88 19.81
N THR A 407 -31.46 5.71 19.51
CA THR A 407 -32.85 5.53 19.94
C THR A 407 -33.69 4.88 18.83
N ASN A 408 -34.82 4.26 19.18
CA ASN A 408 -35.72 3.60 18.22
C ASN A 408 -34.98 2.61 17.29
N VAL A 409 -34.08 1.82 17.86
CA VAL A 409 -33.27 0.85 17.11
C VAL A 409 -34.18 -0.22 16.52
N SER A 410 -34.06 -0.42 15.21
CA SER A 410 -34.70 -1.52 14.50
C SER A 410 -33.63 -2.27 13.70
N VAL A 411 -33.74 -3.60 13.70
CA VAL A 411 -32.82 -4.45 12.96
C VAL A 411 -33.61 -5.25 11.95
N THR A 412 -33.21 -5.13 10.69
CA THR A 412 -33.80 -5.85 9.57
C THR A 412 -32.74 -6.64 8.85
N THR A 413 -33.14 -7.78 8.30
CA THR A 413 -32.29 -8.57 7.40
C THR A 413 -32.90 -8.49 6.02
N GLN A 414 -32.11 -8.04 5.05
CA GLN A 414 -32.53 -7.90 3.67
C GLN A 414 -31.47 -8.48 2.74
N THR A 415 -31.90 -9.20 1.71
CA THR A 415 -31.01 -9.61 0.62
C THR A 415 -31.13 -8.61 -0.52
N ILE A 416 -30.03 -7.93 -0.84
CA ILE A 416 -29.96 -6.90 -1.87
C ILE A 416 -28.97 -7.37 -2.94
N ALA A 417 -29.43 -7.48 -4.19
CA ALA A 417 -28.63 -8.00 -5.30
C ALA A 417 -27.93 -9.35 -5.00
N GLY A 418 -28.59 -10.23 -4.24
CA GLY A 418 -28.05 -11.54 -3.83
C GLY A 418 -27.09 -11.51 -2.65
N VAL A 419 -26.82 -10.34 -2.06
CA VAL A 419 -25.98 -10.18 -0.87
C VAL A 419 -26.87 -10.01 0.37
N PRO A 420 -26.74 -10.85 1.41
CA PRO A 420 -27.48 -10.67 2.65
C PRO A 420 -26.85 -9.57 3.51
N PHE A 421 -27.68 -8.62 3.92
CA PHE A 421 -27.34 -7.53 4.82
C PHE A 421 -28.13 -7.63 6.11
N THR A 422 -27.44 -7.36 7.22
CA THR A 422 -28.06 -6.91 8.46
C THR A 422 -28.00 -5.39 8.46
N ILE A 423 -29.16 -4.75 8.58
CA ILE A 423 -29.33 -3.30 8.59
C ILE A 423 -29.86 -2.90 9.96
N VAL A 424 -29.13 -2.03 10.65
CA VAL A 424 -29.54 -1.42 11.90
C VAL A 424 -29.90 0.04 11.63
N ASP A 425 -31.17 0.37 11.78
CA ASP A 425 -31.65 1.75 11.73
C ASP A 425 -31.88 2.26 13.13
N GLY A 426 -31.37 3.45 13.43
CA GLY A 426 -31.61 4.15 14.68
C GLY A 426 -31.72 5.66 14.48
N SER A 427 -32.41 6.30 15.40
CA SER A 427 -32.63 7.75 15.44
C SER A 427 -31.84 8.39 16.58
N ASN A 428 -31.61 9.70 16.50
CA ASN A 428 -31.03 10.49 17.60
C ASN A 428 -29.71 9.90 18.13
N PHE A 429 -28.69 9.82 17.27
CA PHE A 429 -27.36 9.37 17.65
C PHE A 429 -26.81 10.14 18.84
N ASN A 430 -26.35 9.42 19.86
CA ASN A 430 -25.74 9.96 21.06
C ASN A 430 -24.21 10.03 20.87
N TYR A 431 -23.73 11.15 20.35
CA TYR A 431 -22.29 11.36 20.16
C TYR A 431 -21.54 11.25 21.48
N GLN A 432 -22.07 11.80 22.59
CA GLN A 432 -21.35 11.81 23.86
C GLN A 432 -21.06 10.39 24.35
N ARG A 433 -22.04 9.49 24.28
CA ARG A 433 -21.85 8.08 24.64
C ARG A 433 -20.88 7.38 23.68
N PHE A 434 -20.96 7.67 22.38
CA PHE A 434 -20.04 7.11 21.39
C PHE A 434 -18.59 7.57 21.64
N ARG A 435 -18.40 8.85 21.97
CA ARG A 435 -17.11 9.40 22.36
C ARG A 435 -16.54 8.69 23.58
N ASP A 436 -17.33 8.59 24.64
CA ASP A 436 -16.87 8.11 25.95
C ASP A 436 -16.58 6.60 25.97
N VAL A 437 -17.17 5.84 25.04
CA VAL A 437 -16.95 4.39 24.93
C VAL A 437 -16.11 4.05 23.71
N VAL A 438 -16.60 4.34 22.51
CA VAL A 438 -16.01 3.86 21.25
C VAL A 438 -14.73 4.62 20.88
N LEU A 439 -14.75 5.95 20.97
CA LEU A 439 -13.55 6.74 20.66
C LEU A 439 -12.51 6.64 21.78
N ARG A 440 -12.94 6.49 23.04
CA ARG A 440 -12.05 6.18 24.17
C ARG A 440 -11.31 4.87 23.95
N GLU A 441 -12.03 3.80 23.55
CA GLU A 441 -11.41 2.52 23.22
C GLU A 441 -10.38 2.65 22.09
N ALA A 442 -10.66 3.47 21.08
CA ALA A 442 -9.71 3.76 20.00
C ALA A 442 -8.43 4.43 20.54
N VAL A 443 -8.54 5.35 21.51
CA VAL A 443 -7.36 5.95 22.16
C VAL A 443 -6.51 4.90 22.85
N ASP A 444 -7.16 4.00 23.60
CA ASP A 444 -6.48 2.96 24.37
C ASP A 444 -5.81 1.91 23.48
N LYS A 445 -6.36 1.67 22.28
CA LYS A 445 -5.81 0.71 21.31
C LYS A 445 -4.77 1.30 20.37
N TYR A 446 -4.98 2.51 19.85
CA TYR A 446 -4.26 2.99 18.68
C TYR A 446 -3.43 4.25 18.90
N TYR A 447 -3.74 5.02 19.95
CA TYR A 447 -3.12 6.31 20.24
C TYR A 447 -2.29 6.31 21.53
N GLN A 448 -1.86 5.12 21.99
CA GLN A 448 -0.88 4.97 23.08
C GLN A 448 0.54 5.29 22.57
N ILE A 449 0.77 6.55 22.20
CA ILE A 449 2.01 6.99 21.55
C ILE A 449 3.19 6.83 22.54
N PRO A 450 4.24 6.05 22.22
CA PRO A 450 5.40 5.84 23.09
C PRO A 450 6.05 7.16 23.55
N SER A 451 6.45 7.24 24.82
CA SER A 451 7.00 8.47 25.44
C SER A 451 8.22 9.05 24.73
N ILE A 452 9.00 8.20 24.05
CA ILE A 452 10.17 8.59 23.26
C ILE A 452 9.81 9.42 22.02
N LEU A 453 8.57 9.32 21.53
CA LEU A 453 8.10 10.10 20.40
C LEU A 453 7.52 11.43 20.90
N PRO A 454 8.12 12.59 20.56
CA PRO A 454 7.56 13.89 20.90
C PRO A 454 6.29 14.14 20.10
N VAL A 455 5.24 14.69 20.70
CA VAL A 455 3.97 14.97 20.03
C VAL A 455 3.77 16.48 19.99
N LEU A 456 3.74 17.06 18.78
CA LEU A 456 3.45 18.49 18.60
C LEU A 456 1.96 18.71 18.43
N ASP A 457 1.31 17.81 17.69
CA ASP A 457 -0.14 17.85 17.52
C ASP A 457 -0.76 16.46 17.29
N CYS A 458 -2.05 16.37 17.59
CA CYS A 458 -2.86 15.20 17.37
C CYS A 458 -4.32 15.66 17.11
N PRO A 459 -4.70 15.84 15.83
CA PRO A 459 -6.01 16.34 15.45
C PRO A 459 -7.15 15.50 16.02
N PHE A 460 -6.99 14.18 16.08
CA PHE A 460 -7.94 13.28 16.72
C PHE A 460 -8.16 13.62 18.20
N ALA A 461 -7.06 13.79 18.96
CA ALA A 461 -7.14 14.12 20.37
C ALA A 461 -7.77 15.49 20.61
N ARG A 462 -7.45 16.51 19.80
CA ARG A 462 -8.09 17.83 19.90
C ARG A 462 -9.57 17.80 19.52
N LYS A 463 -9.91 17.08 18.46
CA LYS A 463 -11.28 16.97 17.94
C LYS A 463 -12.22 16.40 19.02
N TYR A 464 -11.75 15.42 19.79
CA TYR A 464 -12.56 14.70 20.76
C TYR A 464 -12.17 14.93 22.22
N GLY A 465 -11.27 15.86 22.55
CA GLY A 465 -10.90 16.17 23.94
C GLY A 465 -10.15 15.04 24.67
N PHE A 466 -9.21 14.38 23.99
CA PHE A 466 -8.32 13.34 24.54
C PHE A 466 -6.85 13.78 24.58
N GLU A 467 -6.61 15.09 24.70
CA GLU A 467 -5.26 15.68 24.66
C GLU A 467 -4.37 15.07 25.73
N LYS A 468 -4.88 14.90 26.95
CA LYS A 468 -4.11 14.36 28.08
C LYS A 468 -3.65 12.92 27.79
N GLU A 469 -4.54 12.09 27.29
CA GLU A 469 -4.27 10.68 26.98
C GLU A 469 -3.31 10.53 25.79
N CYS A 470 -3.33 11.48 24.86
CA CYS A 470 -2.40 11.53 23.73
C CYS A 470 -1.13 12.36 24.01
N ARG A 471 -0.84 12.67 25.28
CA ARG A 471 0.34 13.44 25.75
C ARG A 471 0.49 14.83 25.14
N LEU A 472 -0.62 15.49 24.82
CA LEU A 472 -0.67 16.89 24.42
C LEU A 472 -0.97 17.78 25.61
N GLN A 473 -0.40 18.98 25.59
CA GLN A 473 -0.87 20.05 26.47
C GLN A 473 -2.27 20.50 26.00
N PRO A 474 -3.23 20.67 26.93
CA PRO A 474 -4.51 21.30 26.61
C PRO A 474 -4.24 22.66 25.96
N GLN A 475 -4.98 23.00 24.91
CA GLN A 475 -4.97 24.38 24.42
C GLN A 475 -5.42 25.28 25.57
N ALA A 476 -4.62 26.29 25.91
CA ALA A 476 -5.07 27.34 26.81
C ALA A 476 -6.36 27.91 26.18
N THR A 477 -7.49 27.74 26.86
CA THR A 477 -8.75 28.35 26.45
C THR A 477 -8.52 29.85 26.49
N GLY A 478 -8.31 30.46 25.31
CA GLY A 478 -8.32 31.90 25.17
C GLY A 478 -9.70 32.38 25.60
N ASN A 479 -9.75 33.08 26.73
CA ASN A 479 -10.94 33.75 27.24
C ASN A 479 -11.44 34.80 26.26
#